data_AF-A0A4Q4STZ7-F1
#
_entry.id   AF-A0A4Q4STZ7-F1
#
_cell.length_a   1.000
_cell.length_b   1.000
_cell.length_c   1.000
_cell.angle_alpha   90.00
_cell.angle_beta   90.00
_cell.angle_gamma   90.00
#
_symmetry.space_group_name_H-M   'P 1'
#
loop_
_entity.id
_entity.type
_entity.pdbx_description
1 polymer ?
#
loop_
_entity_poly.entity_id
_entity_poly.type
_entity_poly.pdbx_seq_one_letter_code
_entity_poly.pdbx_strand_id
1 'polypeptide(L)'
;MIPSATPTRPETRSRTHARTQSHPSQSAQSRPAFNTLQQHYSPAKSLAPKPLTSAFLAPPTPSKLPANVAISAETARLQTELLQLSLFHRDAAAVDAEWRASAKQKLGDRFARLAEENTRLAQDERERAEGRNAAALARWADAGKNGPGKAGGVGVGGLGEKIQLLDEVLNGVWSLGEPGGRYARVVRAFEAWAERMADILAAQRSGDVGALVGADDGEVMFLSELDCGWKGECAGLARKLDGWRASLGELGGGDVLEEPPDEEGQRSGLARMLEGCRSLVRDMLAELGVMEQIWRDATAAENEWIGRMNGQFKVNSSDTPGQEVPLWKMVA
;
A
#
# COMPACT_ATOMS: atom_id res chain seq x y z
N MET A 1 -14.82 -4.85 -7.26
CA MET A 1 -13.73 -5.78 -6.90
C MET A 1 -13.27 -5.45 -5.49
N ILE A 2 -13.53 -6.35 -4.55
CA ILE A 2 -13.18 -6.25 -3.13
C ILE A 2 -12.54 -7.60 -2.77
N PRO A 3 -11.37 -7.67 -2.13
CA PRO A 3 -10.75 -8.95 -1.81
C PRO A 3 -11.43 -9.58 -0.59
N SER A 4 -11.86 -10.84 -0.74
CA SER A 4 -12.37 -11.69 0.33
C SER A 4 -11.24 -12.24 1.18
N ALA A 5 -11.29 -12.04 2.49
CA ALA A 5 -10.41 -12.70 3.46
C ALA A 5 -11.16 -13.86 4.12
N THR A 6 -10.57 -15.05 4.07
CA THR A 6 -11.08 -16.32 4.62
C THR A 6 -10.70 -16.50 6.10
N PRO A 7 -11.50 -17.23 6.90
CA PRO A 7 -11.18 -17.53 8.30
C PRO A 7 -10.43 -18.88 8.44
N THR A 8 -9.30 -18.87 9.14
CA THR A 8 -8.52 -20.10 9.44
C THR A 8 -8.85 -20.62 10.85
N ARG A 9 -9.22 -21.90 10.91
CA ARG A 9 -9.59 -22.69 12.11
C ARG A 9 -8.34 -23.35 12.74
N PRO A 10 -8.30 -23.61 14.07
CA PRO A 10 -7.13 -24.19 14.73
C PRO A 10 -7.03 -25.73 14.56
N GLU A 11 -5.80 -26.20 14.40
CA GLU A 11 -5.42 -27.62 14.37
C GLU A 11 -5.33 -28.23 15.77
N THR A 12 -6.07 -29.33 15.95
CA THR A 12 -5.98 -30.25 17.08
C THR A 12 -5.01 -31.37 16.72
N ARG A 13 -3.98 -31.63 17.55
CA ARG A 13 -3.18 -32.86 17.44
C ARG A 13 -3.21 -33.64 18.75
N SER A 14 -4.13 -34.59 18.82
CA SER A 14 -4.08 -35.71 19.74
C SER A 14 -3.00 -36.69 19.29
N ARG A 15 -2.17 -37.17 20.22
CA ARG A 15 -1.51 -38.48 20.07
C ARG A 15 -1.44 -39.18 21.43
N THR A 16 -2.15 -40.28 21.48
CA THR A 16 -2.30 -41.28 22.54
C THR A 16 -1.03 -42.13 22.67
N HIS A 17 -0.70 -42.56 23.89
CA HIS A 17 -0.30 -43.95 24.18
C HIS A 17 -0.62 -44.28 25.64
N ALA A 18 -1.21 -45.45 25.83
CA ALA A 18 -1.77 -45.96 27.07
C ALA A 18 -0.97 -47.16 27.59
N ARG A 19 -1.06 -47.38 28.92
CA ARG A 19 -0.99 -48.67 29.65
C ARG A 19 0.39 -49.36 29.70
N THR A 20 0.84 -50.12 30.72
CA THR A 20 0.28 -50.69 31.98
C THR A 20 1.45 -51.17 32.86
N GLN A 21 1.33 -51.02 34.20
CA GLN A 21 1.75 -51.91 35.31
C GLN A 21 3.05 -52.75 35.25
N SER A 22 3.86 -52.70 36.33
CA SER A 22 3.95 -53.76 37.37
C SER A 22 5.08 -53.51 38.40
N HIS A 23 4.77 -53.73 39.69
CA HIS A 23 5.69 -53.96 40.82
C HIS A 23 6.07 -55.46 40.88
N PRO A 24 7.12 -55.98 41.59
CA PRO A 24 7.36 -55.74 43.04
C PRO A 24 8.81 -55.96 43.63
N SER A 25 8.87 -55.86 44.97
CA SER A 25 9.77 -56.53 45.96
C SER A 25 11.09 -55.84 46.39
N GLN A 26 11.16 -55.33 47.64
CA GLN A 26 11.73 -55.89 48.90
C GLN A 26 13.26 -55.64 49.02
N SER A 27 13.90 -55.27 50.13
CA SER A 27 13.74 -55.49 51.59
C SER A 27 14.62 -54.42 52.33
N ALA A 28 14.18 -53.78 53.43
CA ALA A 28 14.41 -54.11 54.85
C ALA A 28 15.57 -53.36 55.57
N GLN A 29 15.24 -52.85 56.78
CA GLN A 29 16.10 -52.57 57.97
C GLN A 29 16.97 -51.31 57.93
N SER A 30 17.16 -50.50 58.99
CA SER A 30 16.94 -50.68 60.43
C SER A 30 16.67 -49.33 61.13
N ARG A 31 15.79 -49.33 62.14
CA ARG A 31 15.63 -48.23 63.11
C ARG A 31 16.58 -48.49 64.29
N PRO A 32 17.29 -47.49 64.84
CA PRO A 32 17.95 -47.67 66.13
C PRO A 32 16.91 -47.66 67.24
N ALA A 33 16.91 -48.74 68.04
CA ALA A 33 16.09 -48.91 69.23
C ALA A 33 16.66 -48.07 70.38
N PHE A 34 15.81 -47.26 71.03
CA PHE A 34 16.10 -46.78 72.38
C PHE A 34 15.11 -47.46 73.34
N ASN A 35 15.66 -48.35 74.16
CA ASN A 35 14.96 -49.24 75.07
C ASN A 35 14.57 -48.49 76.35
N THR A 36 13.30 -48.63 76.74
CA THR A 36 12.72 -48.12 77.97
C THR A 36 12.86 -49.17 79.08
N LEU A 37 13.95 -49.18 79.87
CA LEU A 37 14.01 -49.78 81.22
C LEU A 37 15.46 -49.77 81.74
N GLN A 38 15.88 -48.64 82.30
CA GLN A 38 16.83 -48.61 83.42
C GLN A 38 16.71 -47.25 84.11
N GLN A 39 15.90 -47.24 85.17
CA GLN A 39 15.87 -46.16 86.13
C GLN A 39 17.18 -46.17 86.93
N HIS A 40 18.03 -45.18 86.71
CA HIS A 40 18.89 -44.66 87.76
C HIS A 40 18.82 -43.12 87.73
N TYR A 41 18.10 -42.59 88.71
CA TYR A 41 18.15 -41.19 89.12
C TYR A 41 19.56 -40.86 89.61
N SER A 42 20.24 -39.94 88.94
CA SER A 42 21.19 -38.98 89.51
C SER A 42 21.69 -38.05 88.40
N PRO A 43 21.28 -36.78 88.34
CA PRO A 43 21.94 -35.80 87.48
C PRO A 43 23.40 -35.68 87.91
N ALA A 44 24.33 -36.11 87.06
CA ALA A 44 25.73 -35.85 87.23
C ALA A 44 25.94 -34.33 87.38
N LYS A 45 26.66 -33.96 88.45
CA LYS A 45 27.01 -32.59 88.82
C LYS A 45 27.57 -31.85 87.59
N SER A 46 26.86 -30.83 87.12
CA SER A 46 27.42 -29.84 86.20
C SER A 46 28.63 -29.18 86.86
N LEU A 47 29.82 -29.47 86.36
CA LEU A 47 31.07 -28.78 86.69
C LEU A 47 31.31 -27.56 85.78
N ALA A 48 30.25 -27.05 85.12
CA ALA A 48 30.31 -25.78 84.42
C ALA A 48 29.84 -24.67 85.37
N PRO A 49 30.63 -23.58 85.55
CA PRO A 49 30.23 -22.46 86.38
C PRO A 49 28.89 -21.92 85.89
N LYS A 50 27.94 -21.74 86.82
CA LYS A 50 26.61 -21.22 86.50
C LYS A 50 26.78 -19.93 85.66
N PRO A 51 26.13 -19.82 84.49
CA PRO A 51 26.25 -18.63 83.65
C PRO A 51 25.75 -17.42 84.43
N LEU A 52 26.55 -16.35 84.41
CA LEU A 52 26.21 -15.07 85.02
C LEU A 52 24.88 -14.59 84.43
N THR A 53 24.00 -14.10 85.29
CA THR A 53 22.65 -13.60 84.92
C THR A 53 22.69 -12.47 83.88
N SER A 54 23.85 -11.90 83.60
CA SER A 54 24.08 -10.92 82.54
C SER A 54 24.00 -11.51 81.12
N ALA A 55 24.14 -12.83 80.93
CA ALA A 55 23.98 -13.47 79.62
C ALA A 55 22.51 -13.63 79.18
N PHE A 56 21.56 -13.51 80.12
CA PHE A 56 20.12 -13.55 79.83
C PHE A 56 19.51 -12.18 79.55
N LEU A 57 20.24 -11.10 79.86
CA LEU A 57 19.76 -9.72 79.71
C LEU A 57 20.30 -9.02 78.47
N ALA A 58 21.26 -9.62 77.76
CA ALA A 58 21.74 -9.10 76.50
C ALA A 58 21.06 -9.83 75.32
N PRO A 59 20.31 -9.15 74.45
CA PRO A 59 19.75 -9.77 73.25
C PRO A 59 20.89 -10.32 72.37
N PRO A 60 20.79 -11.57 71.87
CA PRO A 60 21.84 -12.14 71.04
C PRO A 60 21.97 -11.35 69.74
N THR A 61 23.17 -10.81 69.51
CA THR A 61 23.54 -10.12 68.26
C THR A 61 23.46 -11.12 67.10
N PRO A 62 22.86 -10.79 65.94
CA PRO A 62 22.44 -11.75 64.90
C PRO A 62 23.56 -12.53 64.20
N SER A 63 24.83 -12.26 64.51
CA SER A 63 25.99 -12.75 63.75
C SER A 63 26.52 -14.12 64.17
N LYS A 64 25.96 -14.79 65.18
CA LYS A 64 26.49 -16.08 65.69
C LYS A 64 25.41 -17.13 65.97
N LEU A 65 24.39 -17.21 65.13
CA LEU A 65 23.54 -18.39 65.09
C LEU A 65 24.33 -19.53 64.43
N PRO A 66 24.23 -20.79 64.91
CA PRO A 66 24.87 -21.93 64.25
C PRO A 66 24.44 -21.96 62.78
N ALA A 67 25.36 -22.29 61.85
CA ALA A 67 25.06 -22.34 60.42
C ALA A 67 23.79 -23.15 60.11
N ASN A 68 23.51 -24.21 60.88
CA ASN A 68 22.27 -25.00 60.76
C ASN A 68 20.98 -24.20 61.06
N VAL A 69 21.01 -23.23 61.97
CA VAL A 69 19.86 -22.36 62.30
C VAL A 69 19.70 -21.26 61.26
N ALA A 70 20.81 -20.71 60.74
CA ALA A 70 20.78 -19.75 59.63
C ALA A 70 20.28 -20.41 58.33
N ILE A 71 20.77 -21.61 58.00
CA ILE A 71 20.29 -22.44 56.88
C ILE A 71 18.82 -22.83 57.10
N SER A 72 18.41 -23.17 58.33
CA SER A 72 17.00 -23.48 58.63
C SER A 72 16.08 -22.24 58.49
N ALA A 73 16.56 -21.05 58.84
CA ALA A 73 15.82 -19.80 58.65
C ALA A 73 15.72 -19.42 57.15
N GLU A 74 16.80 -19.61 56.39
CA GLU A 74 16.82 -19.38 54.95
C GLU A 74 15.92 -20.37 54.19
N THR A 75 15.95 -21.65 54.56
CA THR A 75 15.06 -22.66 53.98
C THR A 75 13.59 -22.41 54.33
N ALA A 76 13.28 -22.01 55.56
CA ALA A 76 11.92 -21.61 55.92
C ALA A 76 11.46 -20.39 55.11
N ARG A 77 12.35 -19.41 54.90
CA ARG A 77 12.08 -18.25 54.05
C ARG A 77 11.81 -18.65 52.59
N LEU A 78 12.68 -19.48 51.99
CA LEU A 78 12.49 -19.97 50.61
C LEU A 78 11.20 -20.78 50.46
N GLN A 79 10.85 -21.59 51.48
CA GLN A 79 9.58 -22.30 51.51
C GLN A 79 8.39 -21.35 51.55
N THR A 80 8.44 -20.28 52.36
CA THR A 80 7.39 -19.26 52.37
C THR A 80 7.30 -18.49 51.05
N GLU A 81 8.43 -18.14 50.42
CA GLU A 81 8.45 -17.46 49.12
C GLU A 81 7.88 -18.37 48.02
N LEU A 82 8.22 -19.66 48.02
CA LEU A 82 7.66 -20.63 47.07
C LEU A 82 6.16 -20.84 47.28
N LEU A 83 5.71 -20.89 48.54
CA LEU A 83 4.28 -20.95 48.88
C LEU A 83 3.56 -19.69 48.37
N GLN A 84 4.10 -18.50 48.63
CA GLN A 84 3.54 -17.23 48.15
C GLN A 84 3.47 -17.19 46.63
N LEU A 85 4.53 -17.60 45.93
CA LEU A 85 4.55 -17.65 44.46
C LEU A 85 3.54 -18.67 43.92
N SER A 86 3.44 -19.84 44.56
CA SER A 86 2.49 -20.89 44.15
C SER A 86 1.03 -20.44 44.31
N LEU A 87 0.72 -19.75 45.41
CA LEU A 87 -0.62 -19.19 45.66
C LEU A 87 -0.94 -18.06 44.69
N PHE A 88 0.03 -17.18 44.43
CA PHE A 88 -0.11 -16.11 43.44
C PHE A 88 -0.34 -16.66 42.02
N HIS A 89 0.46 -17.63 41.59
CA HIS A 89 0.35 -18.22 40.26
C HIS A 89 -0.93 -19.06 40.09
N ARG A 90 -1.47 -19.64 41.17
CA ARG A 90 -2.73 -20.40 41.12
C ARG A 90 -3.89 -19.52 40.65
N ASP A 91 -3.97 -18.30 41.16
CA ASP A 91 -5.09 -17.40 40.90
C ASP A 91 -4.81 -16.45 39.72
N ALA A 92 -3.54 -16.26 39.35
CA ALA A 92 -3.11 -15.36 38.26
C ALA A 92 -3.81 -15.66 36.91
N ALA A 93 -3.91 -16.93 36.51
CA ALA A 93 -4.52 -17.30 35.24
C ALA A 93 -6.03 -17.01 35.21
N ALA A 94 -6.73 -17.21 36.33
CA ALA A 94 -8.16 -16.94 36.46
C ALA A 94 -8.43 -15.44 36.42
N VAL A 95 -7.68 -14.65 37.20
CA VAL A 95 -7.78 -13.19 37.20
C VAL A 95 -7.46 -12.61 35.82
N ASP A 96 -6.40 -13.08 35.16
CA ASP A 96 -6.02 -12.60 33.82
C ASP A 96 -7.10 -12.94 32.77
N ALA A 97 -7.75 -14.10 32.88
CA ALA A 97 -8.90 -14.45 32.04
C ALA A 97 -10.11 -13.52 32.28
N GLU A 98 -10.44 -13.23 33.53
CA GLU A 98 -11.53 -12.31 33.91
C GLU A 98 -11.25 -10.88 33.42
N TRP A 99 -10.01 -10.41 33.56
CA TRP A 99 -9.58 -9.10 33.07
C TRP A 99 -9.67 -9.02 31.56
N ARG A 100 -9.21 -10.04 30.84
CA ARG A 100 -9.37 -10.10 29.38
C ARG A 100 -10.82 -10.17 28.95
N ALA A 101 -11.66 -10.93 29.66
CA ALA A 101 -13.10 -10.99 29.37
C ALA A 101 -13.77 -9.63 29.60
N SER A 102 -13.47 -8.95 30.72
CA SER A 102 -13.99 -7.62 31.03
C SER A 102 -13.51 -6.57 30.02
N ALA A 103 -12.23 -6.62 29.64
CA ALA A 103 -11.68 -5.75 28.61
C ALA A 103 -12.35 -6.00 27.25
N LYS A 104 -12.48 -7.26 26.84
CA LYS A 104 -13.13 -7.64 25.58
C LYS A 104 -14.59 -7.17 25.54
N GLN A 105 -15.32 -7.30 26.64
CA GLN A 105 -16.69 -6.81 26.75
C GLN A 105 -16.74 -5.28 26.63
N LYS A 106 -15.94 -4.56 27.44
CA LYS A 106 -15.92 -3.08 27.41
C LYS A 106 -15.51 -2.51 26.06
N LEU A 107 -14.50 -3.10 25.41
CA LEU A 107 -14.10 -2.71 24.06
C LEU A 107 -15.18 -3.09 23.04
N GLY A 108 -15.74 -4.30 23.15
CA GLY A 108 -16.83 -4.76 22.29
C GLY A 108 -18.03 -3.81 22.32
N ASP A 109 -18.47 -3.40 23.51
CA ASP A 109 -19.58 -2.45 23.68
C ASP A 109 -19.25 -1.08 23.08
N ARG A 110 -18.00 -0.61 23.23
CA ARG A 110 -17.56 0.65 22.61
C ARG A 110 -17.50 0.55 21.09
N PHE A 111 -17.00 -0.55 20.55
CA PHE A 111 -16.97 -0.78 19.09
C PHE A 111 -18.37 -0.93 18.53
N ALA A 112 -19.29 -1.58 19.24
CA ALA A 112 -20.68 -1.67 18.85
C ALA A 112 -21.33 -0.29 18.78
N ARG A 113 -21.16 0.54 19.82
CA ARG A 113 -21.65 1.94 19.81
C ARG A 113 -21.03 2.77 18.70
N LEU A 114 -19.72 2.67 18.50
CA LEU A 114 -19.04 3.39 17.42
C LEU A 114 -19.52 2.93 16.04
N ALA A 115 -19.76 1.62 15.87
CA ALA A 115 -20.30 1.08 14.64
C ALA A 115 -21.73 1.60 14.39
N GLU A 116 -22.57 1.63 15.41
CA GLU A 116 -23.92 2.21 15.34
C GLU A 116 -23.87 3.71 14.98
N GLU A 117 -23.04 4.49 15.66
CA GLU A 117 -22.84 5.92 15.37
C GLU A 117 -22.32 6.14 13.94
N ASN A 118 -21.34 5.34 13.50
CA ASN A 118 -20.81 5.41 12.15
C ASN A 118 -21.86 5.02 11.10
N THR A 119 -22.70 4.01 11.37
CA THR A 119 -23.80 3.66 10.46
C THR A 119 -24.83 4.78 10.36
N ARG A 120 -25.12 5.48 11.47
CA ARG A 120 -26.02 6.64 11.47
C ARG A 120 -25.42 7.80 10.68
N LEU A 121 -24.15 8.13 10.93
CA LEU A 121 -23.46 9.18 10.19
C LEU A 121 -23.40 8.87 8.69
N ALA A 122 -23.09 7.62 8.32
CA ALA A 122 -23.09 7.20 6.92
C ALA A 122 -24.47 7.31 6.25
N GLN A 123 -25.56 7.09 6.99
CA GLN A 123 -26.92 7.32 6.49
C GLN A 123 -27.18 8.82 6.28
N ASP A 124 -26.86 9.65 7.28
CA ASP A 124 -27.07 11.10 7.18
C ASP A 124 -26.21 11.72 6.04
N GLU A 125 -24.99 11.24 5.84
CA GLU A 125 -24.13 11.65 4.72
C GLU A 125 -24.70 11.23 3.38
N ARG A 126 -25.24 10.00 3.30
CA ARG A 126 -25.89 9.48 2.10
C ARG A 126 -27.11 10.32 1.72
N GLU A 127 -27.98 10.65 2.67
CA GLU A 127 -29.16 11.50 2.43
C GLU A 127 -28.77 12.89 1.92
N ARG A 128 -27.74 13.51 2.52
CA ARG A 128 -27.19 14.79 2.04
C ARG A 128 -26.59 14.67 0.64
N ALA A 129 -25.88 13.59 0.35
CA ALA A 129 -25.33 13.33 -0.98
C ALA A 129 -26.44 13.10 -2.02
N GLU A 130 -27.48 12.35 -1.68
CA GLU A 130 -28.64 12.12 -2.54
C GLU A 130 -29.39 13.42 -2.83
N GLY A 131 -29.63 14.25 -1.82
CA GLY A 131 -30.26 15.57 -1.99
C GLY A 131 -29.47 16.48 -2.95
N ARG A 132 -28.14 16.53 -2.80
CA ARG A 132 -27.27 17.31 -3.70
C ARG A 132 -27.23 16.76 -5.11
N ASN A 133 -27.17 15.44 -5.26
CA ASN A 133 -27.20 14.81 -6.56
C ASN A 133 -28.55 15.07 -7.26
N ALA A 134 -29.67 15.01 -6.53
CA ALA A 134 -30.99 15.32 -7.08
C ALA A 134 -31.10 16.79 -7.50
N ALA A 135 -30.61 17.73 -6.68
CA ALA A 135 -30.56 19.15 -7.03
C ALA A 135 -29.69 19.40 -8.26
N ALA A 136 -28.51 18.77 -8.33
CA ALA A 136 -27.62 18.86 -9.49
C ALA A 136 -28.26 18.29 -10.76
N LEU A 137 -28.94 17.15 -10.68
CA LEU A 137 -29.69 16.58 -11.80
C LEU A 137 -30.83 17.50 -12.25
N ALA A 138 -31.54 18.14 -11.33
CA ALA A 138 -32.59 19.10 -11.64
C ALA A 138 -32.03 20.32 -12.39
N ARG A 139 -30.96 20.95 -11.87
CA ARG A 139 -30.28 22.07 -12.55
C ARG A 139 -29.72 21.65 -13.90
N TRP A 140 -29.15 20.46 -14.00
CA TRP A 140 -28.63 19.92 -15.26
C TRP A 140 -29.73 19.68 -16.29
N ALA A 141 -30.91 19.22 -15.86
CA ALA A 141 -32.09 19.10 -16.72
C ALA A 141 -32.59 20.48 -17.20
N ASP A 142 -32.60 21.48 -16.32
CA ASP A 142 -33.11 22.82 -16.64
C ASP A 142 -32.14 23.67 -17.48
N ALA A 143 -30.82 23.46 -17.34
CA ALA A 143 -29.80 24.08 -18.17
C ALA A 143 -29.99 23.80 -19.68
N GLY A 144 -30.68 22.71 -20.06
CA GLY A 144 -31.04 22.40 -21.46
C GLY A 144 -32.31 23.10 -21.97
N LYS A 145 -33.15 23.61 -21.05
CA LYS A 145 -34.41 24.28 -21.36
C LYS A 145 -34.25 25.81 -21.44
N ASN A 146 -33.45 26.41 -20.56
CA ASN A 146 -33.38 27.87 -20.37
C ASN A 146 -32.05 28.51 -20.80
N GLY A 147 -31.19 27.80 -21.54
CA GLY A 147 -29.92 28.37 -22.02
C GLY A 147 -30.13 29.63 -22.90
N PRO A 148 -29.31 30.69 -22.74
CA PRO A 148 -29.52 32.02 -23.35
C PRO A 148 -29.36 32.07 -24.90
N GLY A 149 -29.38 30.93 -25.59
CA GLY A 149 -29.31 30.83 -27.05
C GLY A 149 -30.55 30.22 -27.72
N LYS A 150 -31.65 29.97 -27.00
CA LYS A 150 -32.79 29.17 -27.50
C LYS A 150 -34.00 29.97 -28.01
N ALA A 151 -33.76 31.05 -28.73
CA ALA A 151 -34.73 31.57 -29.72
C ALA A 151 -34.36 30.98 -31.10
N GLY A 152 -34.54 29.66 -31.26
CA GLY A 152 -34.30 28.95 -32.53
C GLY A 152 -32.91 28.34 -32.66
N GLY A 153 -32.72 27.12 -32.15
CA GLY A 153 -31.47 26.39 -32.35
C GLY A 153 -31.38 25.13 -31.50
N VAL A 154 -30.92 24.05 -32.12
CA VAL A 154 -30.78 22.67 -31.65
C VAL A 154 -29.85 22.59 -30.42
N GLY A 155 -30.34 22.93 -29.23
CA GLY A 155 -29.65 22.61 -27.99
C GLY A 155 -29.94 21.16 -27.61
N VAL A 156 -28.89 20.38 -27.29
CA VAL A 156 -28.95 19.00 -26.75
C VAL A 156 -30.17 18.88 -25.84
N GLY A 157 -31.10 18.01 -26.22
CA GLY A 157 -32.46 17.99 -25.74
C GLY A 157 -32.60 17.59 -24.28
N GLY A 158 -33.73 16.96 -23.96
CA GLY A 158 -34.09 16.65 -22.58
C GLY A 158 -33.00 15.87 -21.84
N LEU A 159 -33.13 15.79 -20.51
CA LEU A 159 -32.20 15.06 -19.62
C LEU A 159 -31.75 13.69 -20.17
N GLY A 160 -32.63 12.96 -20.84
CA GLY A 160 -32.32 11.67 -21.48
C GLY A 160 -31.24 11.74 -22.57
N GLU A 161 -31.28 12.76 -23.44
CA GLU A 161 -30.26 12.94 -24.49
C GLU A 161 -28.90 13.31 -23.89
N LYS A 162 -28.91 14.13 -22.82
CA LYS A 162 -27.69 14.46 -22.08
C LYS A 162 -27.08 13.24 -21.40
N ILE A 163 -27.91 12.36 -20.84
CA ILE A 163 -27.47 11.09 -20.24
C ILE A 163 -26.88 10.18 -21.32
N GLN A 164 -27.53 10.05 -22.48
CA GLN A 164 -27.03 9.23 -23.59
C GLN A 164 -25.68 9.74 -24.10
N LEU A 165 -25.54 11.06 -24.27
CA LEU A 165 -24.30 11.67 -24.75
C LEU A 165 -23.18 11.55 -23.70
N LEU A 166 -23.51 11.66 -22.41
CA LEU A 166 -22.57 11.39 -21.32
C LEU A 166 -22.15 9.92 -21.27
N ASP A 167 -23.08 8.99 -21.46
CA ASP A 167 -22.80 7.55 -21.54
C ASP A 167 -21.92 7.22 -22.75
N GLU A 168 -22.15 7.83 -23.91
CA GLU A 168 -21.29 7.69 -25.08
C GLU A 168 -19.87 8.19 -24.81
N VAL A 169 -19.73 9.36 -24.17
CA VAL A 169 -18.42 9.89 -23.78
C VAL A 169 -17.75 9.00 -22.74
N LEU A 170 -18.46 8.53 -21.72
CA LEU A 170 -17.91 7.66 -20.66
C LEU A 170 -17.45 6.31 -21.22
N ASN A 171 -18.31 5.62 -21.98
CA ASN A 171 -17.96 4.37 -22.64
C ASN A 171 -16.84 4.56 -23.66
N GLY A 172 -16.87 5.69 -24.37
CA GLY A 172 -15.81 6.12 -25.26
C GLY A 172 -14.47 6.23 -24.55
N VAL A 173 -14.37 7.07 -23.53
CA VAL A 173 -13.16 7.30 -22.75
C VAL A 173 -12.67 6.02 -22.08
N TRP A 174 -13.59 5.22 -21.51
CA TRP A 174 -13.26 3.92 -20.92
C TRP A 174 -12.66 2.97 -21.96
N SER A 175 -13.26 2.85 -23.14
CA SER A 175 -12.73 1.99 -24.22
C SER A 175 -11.37 2.43 -24.75
N LEU A 176 -11.03 3.72 -24.66
CA LEU A 176 -9.71 4.22 -25.00
C LEU A 176 -8.69 3.94 -23.88
N GLY A 177 -9.11 4.02 -22.62
CA GLY A 177 -8.29 3.79 -21.44
C GLY A 177 -8.00 2.33 -21.10
N GLU A 178 -8.74 1.37 -21.68
CA GLU A 178 -8.48 -0.06 -21.50
C GLU A 178 -7.04 -0.45 -21.92
N PRO A 179 -6.34 -1.32 -21.16
CA PRO A 179 -5.03 -1.82 -21.54
C PRO A 179 -5.11 -2.58 -22.87
N GLY A 180 -4.52 -1.99 -23.92
CA GLY A 180 -4.59 -2.49 -25.29
C GLY A 180 -5.63 -1.79 -26.18
N GLY A 181 -6.31 -0.78 -25.65
CA GLY A 181 -7.12 0.18 -26.40
C GLY A 181 -6.30 0.97 -27.41
N ARG A 182 -6.98 1.65 -28.34
CA ARG A 182 -6.33 2.39 -29.43
C ARG A 182 -5.34 3.45 -28.91
N TYR A 183 -5.70 4.14 -27.83
CA TYR A 183 -4.82 5.10 -27.16
C TYR A 183 -3.56 4.43 -26.61
N ALA A 184 -3.72 3.35 -25.84
CA ALA A 184 -2.60 2.59 -25.29
C ALA A 184 -1.65 2.06 -26.37
N ARG A 185 -2.15 1.62 -27.54
CA ARG A 185 -1.31 1.18 -28.66
C ARG A 185 -0.48 2.33 -29.24
N VAL A 186 -1.09 3.50 -29.43
CA VAL A 186 -0.42 4.71 -29.92
C VAL A 186 0.68 5.15 -28.96
N VAL A 187 0.40 5.14 -27.65
CA VAL A 187 1.39 5.44 -26.60
C VAL A 187 2.52 4.41 -26.59
N ARG A 188 2.21 3.11 -26.65
CA ARG A 188 3.23 2.05 -26.71
C ARG A 188 4.12 2.12 -27.94
N ALA A 189 3.56 2.42 -29.10
CA ALA A 189 4.32 2.60 -30.33
C ALA A 189 5.29 3.80 -30.21
N PHE A 190 4.83 4.89 -29.59
CA PHE A 190 5.67 6.05 -29.29
C PHE A 190 6.75 5.75 -28.24
N GLU A 191 6.43 5.06 -27.14
CA GLU A 191 7.41 4.65 -26.12
C GLU A 191 8.52 3.81 -26.74
N ALA A 192 8.17 2.79 -27.53
CA ALA A 192 9.16 1.94 -28.20
C ALA A 192 10.00 2.69 -29.25
N TRP A 193 9.46 3.76 -29.84
CA TRP A 193 10.22 4.65 -30.72
C TRP A 193 11.12 5.60 -29.91
N ALA A 194 10.62 6.14 -28.80
CA ALA A 194 11.35 7.05 -27.92
C ALA A 194 12.55 6.35 -27.24
N GLU A 195 12.40 5.08 -26.86
CA GLU A 195 13.51 4.23 -26.38
C GLU A 195 14.61 4.10 -27.43
N ARG A 196 14.25 3.73 -28.66
CA ARG A 196 15.20 3.66 -29.79
C ARG A 196 15.87 5.01 -30.07
N MET A 197 15.12 6.10 -29.98
CA MET A 197 15.65 7.45 -30.13
C MET A 197 16.67 7.79 -29.03
N ALA A 198 16.37 7.43 -27.78
CA ALA A 198 17.28 7.66 -26.67
C ALA A 198 18.60 6.87 -26.85
N ASP A 199 18.53 5.64 -27.34
CA ASP A 199 19.70 4.81 -27.65
C ASP A 199 20.58 5.44 -28.75
N ILE A 200 19.96 5.91 -29.84
CA ILE A 200 20.67 6.59 -30.95
C ILE A 200 21.33 7.88 -30.48
N LEU A 201 20.62 8.71 -29.71
CA LEU A 201 21.19 9.94 -29.13
C LEU A 201 22.31 9.65 -28.12
N ALA A 202 22.24 8.53 -27.39
CA ALA A 202 23.32 8.10 -26.50
C ALA A 202 24.57 7.71 -27.31
N ALA A 203 24.41 6.89 -28.35
CA ALA A 203 25.50 6.49 -29.25
C ALA A 203 26.17 7.70 -29.93
N GLN A 204 25.36 8.64 -30.42
CA GLN A 204 25.80 9.90 -31.01
C GLN A 204 26.62 10.77 -30.04
N ARG A 205 26.21 10.85 -28.76
CA ARG A 205 26.94 11.60 -27.72
C ARG A 205 28.25 10.93 -27.31
N SER A 206 28.30 9.60 -27.33
CA SER A 206 29.55 8.86 -27.07
C SER A 206 30.56 8.93 -28.23
N GLY A 207 30.15 9.36 -29.43
CA GLY A 207 31.02 9.42 -30.61
C GLY A 207 31.37 8.05 -31.18
N ASP A 208 30.73 6.98 -30.72
CA ASP A 208 30.91 5.63 -31.22
C ASP A 208 30.08 5.41 -32.48
N VAL A 209 30.68 5.71 -33.63
CA VAL A 209 30.07 5.49 -34.94
C VAL A 209 29.80 4.00 -35.19
N GLY A 210 30.54 3.09 -34.54
CA GLY A 210 30.31 1.64 -34.65
C GLY A 210 29.04 1.18 -33.93
N ALA A 211 28.63 1.85 -32.85
CA ALA A 211 27.36 1.60 -32.17
C ALA A 211 26.15 2.14 -32.96
N LEU A 212 26.36 3.07 -33.89
CA LEU A 212 25.33 3.58 -34.82
C LEU A 212 25.18 2.68 -36.06
N VAL A 213 26.09 1.73 -36.28
CA VAL A 213 26.04 0.78 -37.39
C VAL A 213 25.29 -0.46 -36.93
N GLY A 214 24.13 -0.73 -37.54
CA GLY A 214 23.28 -1.87 -37.19
C GLY A 214 24.04 -3.19 -37.33
N ALA A 215 23.86 -4.10 -36.37
CA ALA A 215 24.55 -5.39 -36.32
C ALA A 215 24.25 -6.32 -37.52
N ASP A 216 23.20 -6.03 -38.30
CA ASP A 216 22.67 -6.95 -39.32
C ASP A 216 23.04 -6.57 -40.76
N ASP A 217 23.41 -5.32 -41.07
CA ASP A 217 23.68 -4.91 -42.48
C ASP A 217 24.67 -3.74 -42.66
N GLY A 218 25.38 -3.31 -41.62
CA GLY A 218 26.35 -2.21 -41.74
C GLY A 218 25.73 -0.81 -41.90
N GLU A 219 24.41 -0.71 -42.06
CA GLU A 219 23.69 0.55 -42.27
C GLU A 219 23.69 1.44 -41.01
N VAL A 220 23.90 2.75 -41.21
CA VAL A 220 23.79 3.75 -40.12
C VAL A 220 22.33 3.83 -39.68
N MET A 221 22.09 3.55 -38.40
CA MET A 221 20.78 3.58 -37.78
C MET A 221 20.30 5.04 -37.65
N PHE A 222 19.46 5.46 -38.58
CA PHE A 222 18.67 6.69 -38.46
C PHE A 222 17.43 6.43 -37.61
N LEU A 223 16.82 7.50 -37.07
CA LEU A 223 15.49 7.40 -36.49
C LEU A 223 14.55 6.94 -37.60
N SER A 224 14.08 5.70 -37.52
CA SER A 224 12.96 5.26 -38.32
C SER A 224 11.82 6.24 -38.11
N GLU A 225 11.30 6.80 -39.19
CA GLU A 225 10.10 7.64 -39.11
C GLU A 225 9.00 6.84 -38.42
N LEU A 226 8.39 7.44 -37.41
CA LEU A 226 7.19 6.90 -36.81
C LEU A 226 6.12 6.89 -37.91
N ASP A 227 5.61 5.70 -38.23
CA ASP A 227 4.84 5.43 -39.45
C ASP A 227 3.73 6.48 -39.67
N CYS A 228 3.49 6.85 -40.93
CA CYS A 228 2.39 7.73 -41.34
C CYS A 228 1.02 7.26 -40.80
N GLY A 229 0.86 5.95 -40.60
CA GLY A 229 -0.28 5.35 -39.90
C GLY A 229 -0.43 5.82 -38.46
N TRP A 230 0.66 5.96 -37.71
CA TRP A 230 0.64 6.45 -36.33
C TRP A 230 0.16 7.90 -36.24
N LYS A 231 0.64 8.79 -37.12
CA LYS A 231 0.17 10.19 -37.17
C LYS A 231 -1.31 10.28 -37.53
N GLY A 232 -1.75 9.45 -38.48
CA GLY A 232 -3.17 9.34 -38.83
C GLY A 232 -4.02 8.86 -37.66
N GLU A 233 -3.51 7.92 -36.86
CA GLU A 233 -4.17 7.45 -35.65
C GLU A 233 -4.20 8.50 -34.53
N CYS A 234 -3.11 9.20 -34.28
CA CYS A 234 -3.05 10.35 -33.36
C CYS A 234 -4.05 11.44 -33.76
N ALA A 235 -4.08 11.83 -35.04
CA ALA A 235 -5.02 12.82 -35.54
C ALA A 235 -6.48 12.35 -35.47
N GLY A 236 -6.73 11.05 -35.66
CA GLY A 236 -8.05 10.45 -35.49
C GLY A 236 -8.50 10.45 -34.03
N LEU A 237 -7.59 10.13 -33.10
CA LEU A 237 -7.84 10.18 -31.66
C LEU A 237 -8.05 11.62 -31.17
N ALA A 238 -7.21 12.56 -31.60
CA ALA A 238 -7.31 13.98 -31.25
C ALA A 238 -8.67 14.54 -31.68
N ARG A 239 -9.10 14.32 -32.94
CA ARG A 239 -10.44 14.75 -33.41
C ARG A 239 -11.57 14.15 -32.59
N LYS A 240 -11.45 12.87 -32.18
CA LYS A 240 -12.47 12.20 -31.37
C LYS A 240 -12.52 12.80 -29.95
N LEU A 241 -11.37 13.02 -29.34
CA LEU A 241 -11.23 13.64 -28.02
C LEU A 241 -11.70 15.10 -28.03
N ASP A 242 -11.41 15.86 -29.09
CA ASP A 242 -11.93 17.22 -29.29
C ASP A 242 -13.45 17.22 -29.46
N GLY A 243 -14.00 16.24 -30.17
CA GLY A 243 -15.44 16.01 -30.25
C GLY A 243 -16.05 15.79 -28.87
N TRP A 244 -15.46 14.91 -28.06
CA TRP A 244 -15.90 14.70 -26.68
C TRP A 244 -15.70 15.92 -25.78
N ARG A 245 -14.64 16.70 -25.98
CA ARG A 245 -14.42 17.95 -25.25
C ARG A 245 -15.51 18.97 -25.57
N ALA A 246 -15.90 19.10 -26.84
CA ALA A 246 -17.01 19.96 -27.25
C ALA A 246 -18.34 19.47 -26.66
N SER A 247 -18.63 18.18 -26.79
CA SER A 247 -19.77 17.50 -26.17
C SER A 247 -19.84 17.72 -24.65
N LEU A 248 -18.71 17.56 -23.94
CA LEU A 248 -18.61 17.82 -22.50
C LEU A 248 -18.77 19.31 -22.16
N GLY A 249 -18.34 20.21 -23.06
CA GLY A 249 -18.58 21.66 -22.97
C GLY A 249 -20.07 21.99 -23.01
N GLU A 250 -20.79 21.40 -23.96
CA GLU A 250 -22.25 21.54 -24.10
C GLU A 250 -23.03 20.90 -22.94
N LEU A 251 -22.56 19.75 -22.42
CA LEU A 251 -23.15 19.05 -21.27
C LEU A 251 -23.01 19.82 -19.96
N GLY A 252 -21.83 20.40 -19.72
CA GLY A 252 -21.51 21.10 -18.48
C GLY A 252 -21.65 22.60 -18.62
N GLY A 253 -22.86 23.04 -19.01
CA GLY A 253 -23.25 24.44 -18.90
C GLY A 253 -22.89 24.96 -17.51
N GLY A 254 -22.26 26.15 -17.46
CA GLY A 254 -21.49 26.66 -16.32
C GLY A 254 -22.15 26.47 -14.94
N ASP A 255 -23.48 26.54 -14.86
CA ASP A 255 -24.25 26.43 -13.62
C ASP A 255 -24.08 25.10 -12.84
N VAL A 256 -23.78 23.97 -13.50
CA VAL A 256 -23.61 22.67 -12.81
C VAL A 256 -22.19 22.46 -12.29
N LEU A 257 -21.21 23.11 -12.90
CA LEU A 257 -19.78 22.98 -12.55
C LEU A 257 -19.26 24.15 -11.71
N GLU A 258 -19.93 25.29 -11.78
CA GLU A 258 -19.70 26.45 -10.92
C GLU A 258 -20.47 26.37 -9.60
N GLU A 259 -21.12 25.23 -9.30
CA GLU A 259 -21.72 25.00 -7.99
C GLU A 259 -20.64 25.21 -6.91
N PRO A 260 -20.79 26.23 -6.05
CA PRO A 260 -19.83 26.45 -4.99
C PRO A 260 -19.80 25.20 -4.12
N PRO A 261 -18.60 24.74 -3.70
CA PRO A 261 -18.53 23.63 -2.79
C PRO A 261 -19.32 23.98 -1.51
N ASP A 262 -20.05 23.00 -0.96
CA ASP A 262 -20.77 23.17 0.30
C ASP A 262 -19.80 23.52 1.45
N GLU A 263 -20.31 23.77 2.66
CA GLU A 263 -19.49 24.08 3.84
C GLU A 263 -18.42 23.01 4.14
N GLU A 264 -18.65 21.76 3.72
CA GLU A 264 -17.70 20.64 3.81
C GLU A 264 -16.77 20.46 2.58
N GLY A 265 -16.77 21.40 1.63
CA GLY A 265 -15.91 21.33 0.44
C GLY A 265 -16.37 20.34 -0.63
N GLN A 266 -17.54 19.72 -0.45
CA GLN A 266 -17.99 18.61 -1.26
C GLN A 266 -18.83 19.09 -2.46
N ARG A 267 -18.59 18.49 -3.64
CA ARG A 267 -19.37 18.72 -4.86
C ARG A 267 -20.30 17.53 -5.16
N SER A 268 -21.36 17.80 -5.91
CA SER A 268 -22.26 16.76 -6.42
C SER A 268 -21.49 15.70 -7.23
N GLY A 269 -21.99 14.46 -7.20
CA GLY A 269 -21.36 13.33 -7.89
C GLY A 269 -21.27 13.56 -9.40
N LEU A 270 -22.29 14.19 -9.98
CA LEU A 270 -22.32 14.54 -11.39
C LEU A 270 -21.28 15.61 -11.75
N ALA A 271 -21.12 16.66 -10.93
CA ALA A 271 -20.08 17.66 -11.13
C ALA A 271 -18.67 17.04 -11.06
N ARG A 272 -18.43 16.15 -10.09
CA ARG A 272 -17.15 15.42 -9.98
C ARG A 272 -16.88 14.54 -11.19
N MET A 273 -17.89 13.84 -11.69
CA MET A 273 -17.76 12.96 -12.86
C MET A 273 -17.49 13.76 -14.14
N LEU A 274 -18.25 14.84 -14.38
CA LEU A 274 -18.04 15.72 -15.54
C LEU A 274 -16.66 16.39 -15.50
N GLU A 275 -16.23 16.88 -14.33
CA GLU A 275 -14.89 17.45 -14.16
C GLU A 275 -13.81 16.39 -14.41
N GLY A 276 -13.95 15.19 -13.85
CA GLY A 276 -13.01 14.09 -14.06
C GLY A 276 -12.92 13.65 -15.54
N CYS A 277 -14.05 13.63 -16.25
CA CYS A 277 -14.05 13.34 -17.68
C CYS A 277 -13.38 14.45 -18.49
N ARG A 278 -13.65 15.72 -18.15
CA ARG A 278 -13.01 16.88 -18.81
C ARG A 278 -11.51 16.91 -18.56
N SER A 279 -11.06 16.66 -17.34
CA SER A 279 -9.64 16.60 -17.02
C SER A 279 -8.98 15.45 -17.76
N LEU A 280 -9.57 14.25 -17.75
CA LEU A 280 -9.01 13.09 -18.44
C LEU A 280 -8.89 13.31 -19.96
N VAL A 281 -9.95 13.81 -20.62
CA VAL A 281 -9.92 14.12 -22.05
C VAL A 281 -8.87 15.20 -22.37
N ARG A 282 -8.78 16.24 -21.54
CA ARG A 282 -7.77 17.29 -21.67
C ARG A 282 -6.36 16.74 -21.51
N ASP A 283 -6.14 15.90 -20.50
CA ASP A 283 -4.82 15.35 -20.19
C ASP A 283 -4.38 14.37 -21.30
N MET A 284 -5.29 13.56 -21.86
CA MET A 284 -5.02 12.73 -23.04
C MET A 284 -4.70 13.55 -24.29
N LEU A 285 -5.41 14.67 -24.52
CA LEU A 285 -5.09 15.60 -25.63
C LEU A 285 -3.72 16.26 -25.43
N ALA A 286 -3.40 16.66 -24.19
CA ALA A 286 -2.11 17.24 -23.85
C ALA A 286 -0.98 16.24 -24.06
N GLU A 287 -1.16 14.98 -23.65
CA GLU A 287 -0.20 13.91 -23.88
C GLU A 287 0.06 13.69 -25.37
N LEU A 288 -1.00 13.57 -26.19
CA LEU A 288 -0.84 13.44 -27.64
C LEU A 288 -0.10 14.63 -28.27
N GLY A 289 -0.38 15.85 -27.81
CA GLY A 289 0.32 17.05 -28.26
C GLY A 289 1.80 17.07 -27.87
N VAL A 290 2.12 16.61 -26.66
CA VAL A 290 3.50 16.47 -26.19
C VAL A 290 4.24 15.40 -26.99
N MET A 291 3.62 14.26 -27.27
CA MET A 291 4.21 13.19 -28.09
C MET A 291 4.54 13.70 -29.51
N GLU A 292 3.63 14.47 -30.12
CA GLU A 292 3.87 15.08 -31.43
C GLU A 292 5.00 16.12 -31.39
N GLN A 293 5.06 16.93 -30.32
CA GLN A 293 6.13 17.89 -30.11
C GLN A 293 7.49 17.21 -29.99
N ILE A 294 7.60 16.17 -29.15
CA ILE A 294 8.83 15.38 -28.98
C ILE A 294 9.26 14.77 -30.31
N TRP A 295 8.31 14.24 -31.09
CA TRP A 295 8.61 13.69 -32.40
C TRP A 295 9.17 14.75 -33.38
N ARG A 296 8.55 15.94 -33.43
CA ARG A 296 9.03 17.04 -34.29
C ARG A 296 10.42 17.52 -33.87
N ASP A 297 10.65 17.66 -32.57
CA ASP A 297 11.93 18.13 -32.04
C ASP A 297 13.04 17.09 -32.28
N ALA A 298 12.76 15.80 -32.12
CA ALA A 298 13.70 14.72 -32.41
C ALA A 298 14.07 14.68 -33.90
N THR A 299 13.08 14.81 -34.79
CA THR A 299 13.30 14.83 -36.25
C THR A 299 14.13 16.05 -36.67
N ALA A 300 13.90 17.21 -36.04
CA ALA A 300 14.71 18.40 -36.29
C ALA A 300 16.16 18.22 -35.81
N ALA A 301 16.35 17.70 -34.60
CA ALA A 301 17.67 17.45 -34.02
C ALA A 301 18.49 16.44 -34.83
N GLU A 302 17.84 15.40 -35.36
CA GLU A 302 18.48 14.44 -36.25
C GLU A 302 18.90 15.10 -37.56
N ASN A 303 18.02 15.86 -38.22
CA ASN A 303 18.35 16.54 -39.47
C ASN A 303 19.52 17.52 -39.29
N GLU A 304 19.57 18.24 -38.18
CA GLU A 304 20.71 19.10 -37.84
C GLU A 304 22.00 18.30 -37.64
N TRP A 305 21.92 17.14 -36.99
CA TRP A 305 23.09 16.27 -36.86
C TRP A 305 23.56 15.71 -38.19
N ILE A 306 22.66 15.21 -39.03
CA ILE A 306 22.98 14.74 -40.39
C ILE A 306 23.67 15.86 -41.17
N GLY A 307 23.15 17.08 -41.09
CA GLY A 307 23.76 18.26 -41.70
C GLY A 307 25.18 18.54 -41.19
N ARG A 308 25.38 18.52 -39.86
CA ARG A 308 26.71 18.70 -39.25
C ARG A 308 27.68 17.58 -39.62
N MET A 309 27.24 16.33 -39.63
CA MET A 309 28.09 15.19 -39.96
C MET A 309 28.51 15.25 -41.43
N ASN A 310 27.56 15.47 -42.34
CA ASN A 310 27.84 15.65 -43.76
C ASN A 310 28.79 16.84 -44.02
N GLY A 311 28.64 17.95 -43.28
CA GLY A 311 29.56 19.09 -43.34
C GLY A 311 30.99 18.77 -42.89
N GLN A 312 31.16 18.00 -41.81
CA GLN A 312 32.48 17.58 -41.32
C GLN A 312 33.18 16.65 -42.33
N PHE A 313 32.44 15.75 -42.98
CA PHE A 313 33.01 14.90 -44.03
C PHE A 313 33.39 15.69 -45.29
N LYS A 314 32.64 16.75 -45.65
CA LYS A 314 33.00 17.64 -46.76
C LYS A 314 34.31 18.40 -46.52
N VAL A 315 34.60 18.80 -45.27
CA VAL A 315 35.86 19.48 -44.92
C VAL A 315 37.05 18.53 -45.00
N ASN A 316 36.90 17.29 -44.53
CA ASN A 316 37.96 16.27 -44.60
C ASN A 316 38.22 15.73 -46.02
N SER A 317 37.24 15.81 -46.92
CA SER A 317 37.37 15.41 -48.33
C SER A 317 38.02 16.49 -49.21
N SER A 318 38.25 17.70 -48.70
CA SER A 318 38.92 18.77 -49.44
C SER A 318 40.39 18.49 -49.82
N ASP A 319 40.97 17.39 -49.31
CA ASP A 319 42.27 16.85 -49.75
C ASP A 319 42.18 15.98 -51.03
N THR A 320 40.99 15.70 -51.56
CA THR A 320 40.79 15.02 -52.85
C THR A 320 39.61 15.62 -53.63
N PRO A 321 39.84 16.31 -54.76
CA PRO A 321 38.76 16.93 -55.51
C PRO A 321 37.97 15.85 -56.26
N GLY A 322 36.67 15.69 -55.93
CA GLY A 322 35.71 15.20 -56.92
C GLY A 322 34.73 14.08 -56.55
N GLN A 323 34.48 13.75 -55.28
CA GLN A 323 33.39 12.81 -54.98
C GLN A 323 32.59 13.20 -53.74
N GLU A 324 31.46 13.89 -53.96
CA GLU A 324 30.41 14.03 -52.97
C GLU A 324 29.72 12.67 -52.78
N VAL A 325 30.24 11.84 -51.88
CA VAL A 325 29.59 10.59 -51.49
C VAL A 325 28.81 10.87 -50.20
N PRO A 326 27.46 10.92 -50.27
CA PRO A 326 26.67 11.07 -49.06
C PRO A 326 26.84 9.83 -48.17
N LEU A 327 26.69 10.00 -46.85
CA LEU A 327 27.01 8.98 -45.83
C LEU A 327 26.42 7.60 -46.09
N TRP A 328 25.21 7.54 -46.65
CA TRP A 328 24.50 6.30 -47.01
C TRP A 328 25.11 5.54 -48.21
N LYS A 329 26.03 6.13 -48.97
CA LYS A 329 26.76 5.47 -50.07
C LYS A 329 28.12 4.90 -49.69
N MET A 330 28.67 5.23 -48.52
CA MET A 330 29.98 4.71 -48.08
C MET A 330 29.88 3.38 -47.32
N VAL A 331 28.68 2.83 -47.25
CA VAL A 331 28.34 1.61 -46.49
C VAL A 331 27.92 0.46 -47.40
N ALA A 332 27.84 0.69 -48.72
CA ALA A 332 27.61 -0.36 -49.72
C ALA A 332 28.93 -1.02 -50.16
#